data_AF-F0YLV8-F1
#
_entry.id   AF-F0YLV8-F1
#
_cell.length_a   1.000
_cell.length_b   1.000
_cell.length_c   1.000
_cell.angle_alpha   90.00
_cell.angle_beta   90.00
_cell.angle_gamma   90.00
#
_symmetry.space_group_name_H-M   'P 1'
#
loop_
_entity.id
_entity.type
_entity.pdbx_description
1 polymer ?
#
loop_
_entity_poly.entity_id
_entity_poly.type
_entity_poly.pdbx_seq_one_letter_code
_entity_poly.pdbx_strand_id
1 'polypeptide(L)'
;MDDEEVFACDAGSDDAAFDEAVGVLEEILVGDDLSRAQTAFCRAHAHVFEEGDENKHEYLGLFQDYAALMEAEVEARLQASLAGFDLQHFMAQLAERREEITGDVFDLLLGLSDFAEFKEMMLAYKRGECLGARLDINFDGDAAERKCHK
;
A
#
# COMPACT_ATOMS: atom_id res chain seq x y z
N MET A 1 42.65 18.66 -6.86
CA MET A 1 41.45 19.30 -7.41
C MET A 1 41.15 18.59 -8.71
N ASP A 2 39.87 18.29 -8.90
CA ASP A 2 39.25 17.54 -10.00
C ASP A 2 39.43 16.02 -9.89
N ASP A 3 38.69 15.45 -8.93
CA ASP A 3 38.14 14.10 -9.05
C ASP A 3 36.84 14.25 -9.87
N GLU A 4 36.97 14.04 -11.17
CA GLU A 4 35.88 14.14 -12.14
C GLU A 4 35.05 12.87 -12.05
N GLU A 5 34.10 12.84 -11.10
CA GLU A 5 33.10 11.78 -10.99
C GLU A 5 32.19 11.82 -12.22
N VAL A 6 32.27 10.76 -13.01
CA VAL A 6 31.50 10.52 -14.22
C VAL A 6 30.02 10.48 -13.87
N PHE A 7 29.31 11.58 -14.13
CA PHE A 7 27.85 11.61 -14.09
C PHE A 7 27.33 10.75 -15.24
N ALA A 8 26.92 9.52 -14.93
CA ALA A 8 26.32 8.61 -15.90
C ALA A 8 25.06 9.27 -16.49
N CYS A 9 25.12 9.59 -17.77
CA CYS A 9 24.06 10.25 -18.53
C CYS A 9 22.97 9.24 -18.97
N ASP A 10 22.48 8.43 -18.03
CA ASP A 10 21.32 7.54 -18.21
C ASP A 10 20.10 8.00 -17.40
N ALA A 11 20.26 9.06 -16.60
CA ALA A 11 19.23 9.59 -15.70
C ALA A 11 17.89 9.90 -16.39
N GLY A 12 17.87 10.17 -17.70
CA GLY A 12 16.63 10.51 -18.41
C GLY A 12 15.69 9.34 -18.70
N SER A 13 16.18 8.09 -18.75
CA SER A 13 15.34 6.92 -19.01
C SER A 13 14.91 6.22 -17.72
N ASP A 14 15.78 6.26 -16.70
CA ASP A 14 15.54 5.65 -15.40
C ASP A 14 14.57 6.48 -14.55
N ASP A 15 14.70 7.82 -14.53
CA ASP A 15 13.71 8.71 -13.89
C ASP A 15 12.32 8.53 -14.49
N ALA A 16 12.23 8.51 -15.83
CA ALA A 16 10.93 8.38 -16.50
C ALA A 16 10.25 7.04 -16.19
N ALA A 17 11.03 5.96 -16.09
CA ALA A 17 10.52 4.64 -15.71
C ALA A 17 10.11 4.59 -14.23
N PHE A 18 10.87 5.25 -13.35
CA PHE A 18 10.54 5.37 -11.94
C PHE A 18 9.26 6.18 -11.73
N ASP A 19 9.13 7.35 -12.37
CA ASP A 19 7.94 8.20 -12.32
C ASP A 19 6.70 7.46 -12.84
N GLU A 20 6.83 6.72 -13.95
CA GLU A 20 5.75 5.89 -14.48
C GLU A 20 5.35 4.80 -13.47
N ALA A 21 6.33 4.15 -12.83
CA ALA A 21 6.07 3.12 -11.83
C ALA A 21 5.44 3.66 -10.54
N VAL A 22 5.85 4.85 -10.08
CA VAL A 22 5.22 5.55 -8.94
C VAL A 22 3.78 5.93 -9.28
N GLY A 23 3.51 6.40 -10.50
CA GLY A 23 2.16 6.71 -10.94
C GLY A 23 1.25 5.48 -10.94
N VAL A 24 1.73 4.36 -11.49
CA VAL A 24 0.98 3.08 -11.44
C VAL A 24 0.80 2.61 -9.99
N LEU A 25 1.80 2.77 -9.13
CA LEU A 25 1.70 2.42 -7.71
C LEU A 25 0.61 3.23 -7.00
N GLU A 26 0.54 4.55 -7.24
CA GLU A 26 -0.52 5.41 -6.72
C GLU A 26 -1.91 4.92 -7.17
N GLU A 27 -2.08 4.60 -8.45
CA GLU A 27 -3.33 4.04 -8.98
C GLU A 27 -3.70 2.70 -8.32
N ILE A 28 -2.70 1.86 -8.01
CA ILE A 28 -2.91 0.58 -7.33
C ILE A 28 -3.37 0.80 -5.88
N LEU A 29 -2.73 1.73 -5.16
CA LEU A 29 -3.01 1.99 -3.75
C LEU A 29 -4.38 2.64 -3.52
N VAL A 30 -4.79 3.53 -4.43
CA VAL A 30 -6.13 4.16 -4.42
C VAL A 30 -7.18 3.27 -5.10
N GLY A 31 -6.74 2.22 -5.81
CA GLY A 31 -7.60 1.33 -6.56
C GLY A 31 -8.52 0.44 -5.70
N ASP A 32 -9.70 0.13 -6.23
CA ASP A 32 -10.70 -0.70 -5.56
C ASP A 32 -10.22 -2.12 -5.28
N ASP A 33 -9.25 -2.64 -6.03
CA ASP A 33 -8.85 -4.03 -5.90
C ASP A 33 -8.03 -4.32 -4.65
N LEU A 34 -7.17 -3.40 -4.25
CA LEU A 34 -6.46 -3.52 -2.97
C LEU A 34 -7.46 -3.47 -1.82
N SER A 35 -8.40 -2.52 -1.88
CA SER A 35 -9.50 -2.41 -0.91
C SER A 35 -10.40 -3.66 -0.86
N ARG A 36 -10.66 -4.28 -2.02
CA ARG A 36 -11.39 -5.56 -2.11
C ARG A 36 -10.61 -6.71 -1.49
N ALA A 37 -9.29 -6.78 -1.73
CA ALA A 37 -8.42 -7.79 -1.12
C ALA A 37 -8.36 -7.62 0.41
N GLN A 38 -8.19 -6.39 0.90
CA GLN A 38 -8.27 -6.06 2.33
C GLN A 38 -9.61 -6.47 2.93
N THR A 39 -10.72 -6.10 2.27
CA THR A 39 -12.07 -6.44 2.74
C THR A 39 -12.28 -7.96 2.79
N ALA A 40 -11.80 -8.69 1.78
CA ALA A 40 -11.90 -10.14 1.75
C ALA A 40 -11.08 -10.80 2.88
N PHE A 41 -9.88 -10.29 3.13
CA PHE A 41 -9.01 -10.75 4.21
C PHE A 41 -9.63 -10.45 5.59
N CYS A 42 -10.13 -9.23 5.82
CA CYS A 42 -10.88 -8.86 7.02
C CYS A 42 -12.11 -9.76 7.22
N ARG A 43 -12.89 -10.01 6.17
CA ARG A 43 -14.04 -10.90 6.25
C ARG A 43 -13.66 -12.32 6.69
N ALA A 44 -12.53 -12.82 6.24
CA ALA A 44 -12.04 -14.14 6.59
C ALA A 44 -11.47 -14.20 8.03
N HIS A 45 -10.82 -13.13 8.52
CA HIS A 45 -9.97 -13.21 9.71
C HIS A 45 -10.37 -12.27 10.87
N ALA A 46 -11.20 -11.25 10.66
CA ALA A 46 -11.57 -10.26 11.70
C ALA A 46 -12.25 -10.89 12.93
N HIS A 47 -12.86 -12.06 12.79
CA HIS A 47 -13.47 -12.79 13.92
C HIS A 47 -12.45 -13.24 14.98
N VAL A 48 -11.17 -13.40 14.61
CA VAL A 48 -10.07 -13.80 15.50
C VAL A 48 -9.59 -12.64 16.39
N PHE A 49 -9.77 -11.40 15.92
CA PHE A 49 -9.32 -10.20 16.60
C PHE A 49 -10.23 -9.81 17.77
N GLU A 50 -9.64 -9.42 18.88
CA GLU A 50 -10.32 -8.97 20.10
C GLU A 50 -10.03 -7.50 20.40
N GLU A 51 -11.04 -6.81 20.92
CA GLU A 51 -10.92 -5.42 21.35
C GLU A 51 -10.08 -5.36 22.63
N GLY A 52 -8.91 -4.74 22.55
CA GLY A 52 -7.96 -4.63 23.66
C GLY A 52 -6.52 -4.45 23.18
N ASP A 53 -5.64 -4.05 24.09
CA ASP A 53 -4.23 -3.81 23.79
C ASP A 53 -3.43 -5.12 23.64
N GLU A 54 -3.94 -6.21 24.22
CA GLU A 54 -3.27 -7.52 24.21
C GLU A 54 -3.26 -8.14 22.80
N ASN A 55 -2.06 -8.43 22.30
CA ASN A 55 -1.86 -9.05 20.99
C ASN A 55 -1.73 -10.56 21.14
N LYS A 56 -2.57 -11.31 20.44
CA LYS A 56 -2.44 -12.77 20.36
C LYS A 56 -1.30 -13.14 19.41
N HIS A 57 -0.60 -14.23 19.72
CA HIS A 57 0.47 -14.74 18.85
C HIS A 57 -0.02 -15.04 17.42
N GLU A 58 -1.28 -15.42 17.25
CA GLU A 58 -1.92 -15.68 15.96
C GLU A 58 -2.01 -14.42 15.08
N TYR A 59 -2.05 -13.22 15.66
CA TYR A 59 -2.12 -11.96 14.90
C TYR A 59 -0.88 -11.72 14.06
N LEU A 60 0.30 -12.17 14.54
CA LEU A 60 1.55 -12.02 13.79
C LEU A 60 1.54 -12.88 12.52
N GLY A 61 1.02 -14.12 12.62
CA GLY A 61 0.87 -14.99 11.45
C GLY A 61 -0.08 -14.38 10.43
N LEU A 62 -1.24 -13.89 10.88
CA LEU A 62 -2.21 -13.22 10.02
C LEU A 62 -1.66 -11.93 9.39
N PHE A 63 -0.82 -11.18 10.13
CA PHE A 63 -0.17 -9.99 9.60
C PHE A 63 0.84 -10.34 8.49
N GLN A 64 1.62 -11.42 8.67
CA GLN A 64 2.55 -11.89 7.63
C GLN A 64 1.79 -12.37 6.39
N ASP A 65 0.70 -13.11 6.57
CA ASP A 65 -0.17 -13.55 5.47
C ASP A 65 -0.80 -12.36 4.74
N TYR A 66 -1.22 -11.33 5.49
CA TYR A 66 -1.76 -10.09 4.95
C TYR A 66 -0.71 -9.30 4.16
N ALA A 67 0.48 -9.11 4.72
CA ALA A 67 1.58 -8.41 4.06
C ALA A 67 1.95 -9.12 2.76
N ALA A 68 2.10 -10.45 2.79
CA ALA A 68 2.37 -11.24 1.60
C ALA A 68 1.25 -11.13 0.54
N LEU A 69 -0.01 -11.08 0.96
CA LEU A 69 -1.13 -10.86 0.05
C LEU A 69 -1.07 -9.47 -0.60
N MET A 70 -0.84 -8.42 0.18
CA MET A 70 -0.75 -7.04 -0.35
C MET A 70 0.46 -6.88 -1.27
N GLU A 71 1.63 -7.39 -0.88
CA GLU A 71 2.83 -7.40 -1.71
C GLU A 71 2.58 -8.11 -3.04
N ALA A 72 1.94 -9.28 -3.02
CA ALA A 72 1.63 -10.03 -4.24
C ALA A 72 0.63 -9.28 -5.15
N GLU A 73 -0.38 -8.62 -4.58
CA GLU A 73 -1.34 -7.82 -5.35
C GLU A 73 -0.68 -6.59 -5.98
N VAL A 74 0.20 -5.89 -5.24
CA VAL A 74 0.96 -4.75 -5.76
C VAL A 74 1.93 -5.19 -6.85
N GLU A 75 2.72 -6.24 -6.60
CA GLU A 75 3.68 -6.79 -7.58
C GLU A 75 2.99 -7.23 -8.86
N ALA A 76 1.91 -8.02 -8.76
CA ALA A 76 1.21 -8.55 -9.93
C ALA A 76 0.65 -7.42 -10.80
N ARG A 77 0.20 -6.32 -10.19
CA ARG A 77 -0.31 -5.16 -10.92
C ARG A 77 0.78 -4.33 -11.56
N LEU A 78 1.88 -4.08 -10.84
CA LEU A 78 3.02 -3.38 -11.40
C LEU A 78 3.57 -4.15 -12.62
N GLN A 79 3.73 -5.46 -12.52
CA GLN A 79 4.17 -6.32 -13.63
C GLN A 79 3.16 -6.38 -14.79
N ALA A 80 1.86 -6.29 -14.49
CA ALA A 80 0.82 -6.28 -15.53
C ALA A 80 0.76 -4.95 -16.29
N SER A 81 1.00 -3.84 -15.60
CA SER A 81 0.98 -2.49 -16.18
C SER A 81 2.31 -2.14 -16.88
N LEU A 82 3.43 -2.60 -16.34
CA LEU A 82 4.78 -2.26 -16.81
C LEU A 82 5.48 -3.49 -17.38
N ALA A 83 5.62 -3.53 -18.71
CA ALA A 83 6.24 -4.65 -19.39
C ALA A 83 7.75 -4.73 -19.07
N GLY A 84 8.19 -5.87 -18.52
CA GLY A 84 9.60 -6.07 -18.16
C GLY A 84 10.02 -5.41 -16.85
N PHE A 85 9.06 -5.04 -16.01
CA PHE A 85 9.31 -4.43 -14.70
C PHE A 85 10.03 -5.36 -13.73
N ASP A 86 11.07 -4.81 -13.10
CA ASP A 86 11.82 -5.49 -12.03
C ASP A 86 11.48 -4.86 -10.68
N LEU A 87 10.68 -5.57 -9.88
CA LEU A 87 10.24 -5.10 -8.56
C LEU A 87 11.43 -4.87 -7.62
N GLN A 88 12.46 -5.71 -7.69
CA GLN A 88 13.64 -5.62 -6.82
C GLN A 88 14.42 -4.32 -7.08
N HIS A 89 14.59 -3.98 -8.35
CA HIS A 89 15.20 -2.74 -8.79
C HIS A 89 14.37 -1.53 -8.40
N PHE A 90 13.06 -1.57 -8.63
CA PHE A 90 12.15 -0.49 -8.25
C PHE A 90 12.12 -0.27 -6.73
N MET A 91 12.11 -1.33 -5.91
CA MET A 91 12.16 -1.22 -4.45
C MET A 91 13.48 -0.58 -3.96
N ALA A 92 14.60 -0.86 -4.64
CA ALA A 92 15.87 -0.21 -4.35
C ALA A 92 15.82 1.30 -4.70
N GLN A 93 15.26 1.66 -5.86
CA GLN A 93 15.04 3.05 -6.25
C GLN A 93 14.10 3.76 -5.27
N LEU A 94 13.01 3.11 -4.85
CA LEU A 94 12.03 3.64 -3.90
C LEU A 94 12.68 3.97 -2.54
N ALA A 95 13.62 3.14 -2.10
CA ALA A 95 14.34 3.34 -0.84
C ALA A 95 15.36 4.48 -0.91
N GLU A 96 16.04 4.64 -2.06
CA GLU A 96 17.02 5.70 -2.30
C GLU A 96 16.35 7.06 -2.53
N ARG A 97 15.25 7.07 -3.30
CA ARG A 97 14.53 8.26 -3.75
C ARG A 97 13.25 8.54 -2.96
N ARG A 98 13.18 8.07 -1.71
CA ARG A 98 12.02 8.26 -0.83
C ARG A 98 11.58 9.73 -0.67
N GLU A 99 12.50 10.67 -0.88
CA GLU A 99 12.26 12.12 -0.76
C GLU A 99 11.61 12.72 -2.02
N GLU A 100 11.62 11.98 -3.14
CA GLU A 100 11.06 12.40 -4.44
C GLU A 100 9.63 11.91 -4.64
N ILE A 101 9.22 10.86 -3.92
CA ILE A 101 7.87 10.32 -3.95
C ILE A 101 6.93 11.22 -3.15
N THR A 102 5.70 11.41 -3.66
CA THR A 102 4.63 12.09 -2.90
C THR A 102 4.47 11.43 -1.53
N GLY A 103 4.57 12.23 -0.46
CA GLY A 103 4.48 11.71 0.91
C GLY A 103 3.26 10.83 1.15
N ASP A 104 2.14 11.16 0.50
CA ASP A 104 0.91 10.38 0.57
C ASP A 104 1.09 8.92 0.08
N VAL A 105 1.78 8.69 -1.05
CA VAL A 105 2.01 7.33 -1.57
C VAL A 105 2.83 6.50 -0.60
N PHE A 106 3.88 7.09 -0.02
CA PHE A 106 4.73 6.40 0.94
C PHE A 106 4.01 6.17 2.27
N ASP A 107 3.21 7.13 2.74
CA ASP A 107 2.39 6.99 3.95
C ASP A 107 1.33 5.89 3.79
N LEU A 108 0.72 5.78 2.61
CA LEU A 108 -0.21 4.69 2.28
C LEU A 108 0.48 3.32 2.34
N LEU A 109 1.66 3.18 1.73
CA LEU A 109 2.47 1.95 1.80
C LEU A 109 2.86 1.60 3.22
N LEU A 110 3.31 2.60 3.99
CA LEU A 110 3.68 2.40 5.38
C LEU A 110 2.49 1.88 6.19
N GLY A 111 1.29 2.44 5.98
CA GLY A 111 0.06 1.98 6.62
C GLY A 111 -0.37 0.55 6.25
N LEU A 112 0.01 0.04 5.07
CA LEU A 112 -0.19 -1.37 4.70
C LEU A 112 0.78 -2.30 5.44
N SER A 113 2.01 -1.82 5.67
CA SER A 113 3.08 -2.56 6.34
C SER A 113 3.13 -2.37 7.87
N ASP A 114 2.23 -1.55 8.44
CA ASP A 114 2.19 -1.29 9.87
C ASP A 114 1.22 -2.24 10.59
N PHE A 115 1.70 -2.86 11.67
CA PHE A 115 0.92 -3.84 12.43
C PHE A 115 -0.23 -3.20 13.22
N ALA A 116 -0.02 -2.00 13.77
CA ALA A 116 -1.06 -1.32 14.55
C ALA A 116 -2.21 -0.90 13.64
N GLU A 117 -1.88 -0.37 12.46
CA GLU A 117 -2.83 -0.07 11.40
C GLU A 117 -3.57 -1.33 10.93
N PHE A 118 -2.86 -2.44 10.67
CA PHE A 118 -3.50 -3.70 10.30
C PHE A 118 -4.49 -4.21 11.37
N LYS A 119 -4.10 -4.14 12.65
CA LYS A 119 -4.97 -4.56 13.76
C LYS A 119 -6.20 -3.66 13.84
N GLU A 120 -6.04 -2.35 13.71
CA GLU A 120 -7.17 -1.43 13.78
C GLU A 120 -8.12 -1.61 12.59
N MET A 121 -7.60 -1.86 11.39
CA MET A 121 -8.40 -2.22 10.21
C MET A 121 -9.29 -3.46 10.48
N MET A 122 -8.73 -4.50 11.10
CA MET A 122 -9.46 -5.72 11.47
C MET A 122 -10.57 -5.45 12.49
N LEU A 123 -10.27 -4.65 13.51
CA LEU A 123 -11.23 -4.27 14.54
C LEU A 123 -12.32 -3.37 13.98
N ALA A 124 -11.98 -2.41 13.12
CA ALA A 124 -12.93 -1.54 12.44
C ALA A 124 -13.91 -2.34 11.59
N TYR A 125 -13.42 -3.31 10.81
CA TYR A 125 -14.29 -4.23 10.07
C TYR A 125 -15.22 -5.01 10.99
N LYS A 126 -14.72 -5.49 12.13
CA LYS A 126 -15.51 -6.22 13.14
C LYS A 126 -16.59 -5.34 13.77
N ARG A 127 -16.31 -4.05 13.98
CA ARG A 127 -17.27 -3.05 14.48
C ARG A 127 -18.32 -2.65 13.43
N GLY A 128 -18.16 -3.09 12.18
CA GLY A 128 -19.05 -2.75 11.08
C GLY A 128 -18.76 -1.39 10.46
N GLU A 129 -17.56 -0.85 10.68
CA GLU A 129 -17.08 0.37 10.05
C GLU A 129 -16.66 0.08 8.61
N CYS A 130 -16.89 1.04 7.72
CA CYS A 130 -16.38 0.95 6.35
C CYS A 130 -14.86 1.06 6.38
N LEU A 131 -14.18 0.00 5.91
CA LEU A 131 -12.73 -0.01 5.70
C LEU A 131 -12.25 1.14 4.79
N GLY A 132 -13.15 1.68 3.96
CA GLY A 132 -12.90 2.81 3.07
C GLY A 132 -12.58 4.13 3.77
N ALA A 133 -12.90 4.28 5.07
CA ALA A 133 -12.60 5.50 5.81
C ALA A 133 -11.09 5.77 5.98
N ARG A 134 -10.23 4.77 5.73
CA ARG A 134 -8.77 4.92 5.80
C ARG A 134 -8.11 5.40 4.50
N LEU A 135 -8.85 5.39 3.38
CA LEU A 135 -8.42 5.91 2.08
C LEU A 135 -9.22 7.16 1.67
N ASP A 136 -10.05 7.71 2.55
CA ASP A 136 -10.61 9.06 2.39
C ASP A 136 -9.49 10.10 2.65
N ILE A 137 -8.46 10.11 1.79
CA ILE A 137 -7.56 11.23 1.63
C ILE A 137 -8.45 12.39 1.17
N ASN A 138 -8.56 13.44 1.98
CA ASN A 138 -9.42 14.59 1.70
C ASN A 138 -9.15 15.18 0.30
N PHE A 139 -9.91 14.75 -0.70
CA PHE A 139 -10.20 15.55 -1.88
C PHE A 139 -11.47 16.32 -1.54
N ASP A 140 -11.32 17.59 -1.13
CA ASP A 140 -12.45 18.45 -0.82
C ASP A 140 -13.35 18.56 -2.07
N GLY A 141 -14.51 17.87 -2.04
CA GLY A 141 -15.39 17.76 -3.20
C GLY A 141 -16.54 16.77 -3.06
N ASP A 142 -17.48 17.06 -2.16
CA ASP A 142 -18.91 16.71 -2.23
C ASP A 142 -19.35 15.20 -2.22
N ALA A 143 -19.93 14.82 -1.08
CA ALA A 143 -21.04 13.87 -0.85
C ALA A 143 -21.29 12.67 -1.82
N ALA A 144 -21.28 11.45 -1.28
CA ALA A 144 -22.47 10.56 -1.33
C ALA A 144 -22.31 9.26 -0.51
N GLU A 145 -23.25 9.09 0.43
CA GLU A 145 -23.78 7.87 1.02
C GLU A 145 -23.11 6.51 0.69
N ARG A 146 -22.51 5.87 1.72
CA ARG A 146 -22.48 4.39 1.81
C ARG A 146 -23.04 3.94 3.15
N LYS A 147 -24.36 3.73 3.15
CA LYS A 147 -25.07 3.00 4.20
C LYS A 147 -24.51 1.57 4.24
N CYS A 148 -23.86 1.20 5.34
CA CYS A 148 -23.72 -0.20 5.76
C CYS A 148 -25.14 -0.80 5.81
N HIS A 149 -25.51 -1.56 4.78
CA HIS A 149 -26.76 -2.32 4.78
C HIS A 149 -26.54 -3.58 5.61
N LYS A 150 -27.36 -3.68 6.65
CA LYS A 150 -27.48 -4.78 7.59
C LYS A 150 -28.03 -6.05 6.92
#